data_AF-A0A9D2JE54-F1
#
_entry.id   AF-A0A9D2JE54-F1
#
_cell.length_a   1.000
_cell.length_b   1.000
_cell.length_c   1.000
_cell.angle_alpha   90.00
_cell.angle_beta   90.00
_cell.angle_gamma   90.00
#
_symmetry.space_group_name_H-M   'P 1'
#
loop_
_entity.id
_entity.type
_entity.pdbx_description
1 polymer ?
#
loop_
_entity_poly.entity_id
_entity_poly.type
_entity_poly.pdbx_seq_one_letter_code
_entity_poly.pdbx_strand_id
1 'polypeptide(L)'
;MGNVYDEMETMQWPEHELTRAQQDRILEQALGRIREDRQPEVTVRRTRRPVWRLAAAAAALCCLCAGGVAAAGHFLAPTQVAQQMEQRDLSALFVGPDAVQVEETQQAGDYTVTLLGLTSGANVTEYWSSDWEETDAPRGRSYAVLAVSRRDGTPMADLDAETPDVTVSNSLVSPVLGAPDCPLMDYNVYTMNGARRDLVEEGGHYILVETDLLEPFADKNPQLAVVLNSTDGISDLLNGYTQDPETGTIAPKAGMESRCLLFDLPIDESKADPEQAAALRDQWLGTGVAAEENADGQDLLDDLATITPEQVRAQGTLQSTETVSITDGVYGMGWYYGDGGFQASTADWEPQEKDRVAMWSDAGQVVLMTYNPDDTMTVEQWLVPVP
;
A
#
# COMPACT_ATOMS: atom_id res chain seq x y z
N MET A 1 -12.35 46.90 -27.46
CA MET A 1 -12.02 45.55 -27.01
C MET A 1 -10.58 45.60 -26.56
N GLY A 2 -10.36 45.99 -25.31
CA GLY A 2 -9.06 45.78 -24.67
C GLY A 2 -8.90 44.28 -24.40
N ASN A 3 -7.68 43.79 -24.56
CA ASN A 3 -7.37 42.40 -24.30
C ASN A 3 -7.61 42.12 -22.81
N VAL A 4 -8.27 41.02 -22.46
CA VAL A 4 -8.54 40.64 -21.06
C VAL A 4 -7.24 40.58 -20.23
N TYR A 5 -6.10 40.33 -20.90
CA TYR A 5 -4.77 40.35 -20.29
C TYR A 5 -4.31 41.76 -19.84
N ASP A 6 -4.67 42.84 -20.54
CA ASP A 6 -4.28 44.22 -20.17
C ASP A 6 -5.09 44.73 -18.96
N GLU A 7 -6.32 44.23 -18.78
CA GLU A 7 -7.14 44.52 -17.58
C GLU A 7 -6.67 43.75 -16.34
N MET A 8 -6.06 42.57 -16.53
CA MET A 8 -5.49 41.78 -15.43
C MET A 8 -4.14 42.32 -14.95
N GLU A 9 -3.34 42.92 -15.83
CA GLU A 9 -2.02 43.47 -15.49
C GLU A 9 -2.12 44.77 -14.66
N THR A 10 -3.27 45.45 -14.70
CA THR A 10 -3.55 46.66 -13.93
C THR A 10 -4.47 46.42 -12.72
N MET A 11 -4.93 45.18 -12.52
CA MET A 11 -5.72 44.83 -11.35
C MET A 11 -4.83 44.74 -10.11
N GLN A 12 -4.93 45.76 -9.25
CA GLN A 12 -4.46 45.64 -7.87
C GLN A 12 -5.36 44.64 -7.15
N TRP A 13 -4.83 43.43 -6.97
CA TRP A 13 -5.45 42.39 -6.18
C TRP A 13 -5.58 42.86 -4.73
N PRO A 14 -6.75 42.73 -4.10
CA PRO A 14 -6.94 43.18 -2.74
C PRO A 14 -6.08 42.31 -1.80
N GLU A 15 -5.12 42.92 -1.12
CA GLU A 15 -4.23 42.25 -0.15
C GLU A 15 -4.93 41.81 1.15
N HIS A 16 -6.27 41.85 1.23
CA HIS A 16 -7.02 41.48 2.41
C HIS A 16 -8.17 40.52 2.09
N GLU A 17 -8.35 39.56 3.00
CA GLU A 17 -9.47 38.61 2.99
C GLU A 17 -10.79 39.34 2.79
N LEU A 18 -11.58 38.87 1.82
CA LEU A 18 -12.90 39.39 1.53
C LEU A 18 -13.77 39.29 2.80
N THR A 19 -14.34 40.41 3.21
CA THR A 19 -15.26 40.42 4.35
C THR A 19 -16.46 39.51 4.05
N ARG A 20 -17.05 38.89 5.08
CA ARG A 20 -18.25 38.03 4.93
C ARG A 20 -19.35 38.69 4.10
N ALA A 21 -19.53 40.00 4.25
CA ALA A 21 -20.51 40.77 3.47
C ALA A 21 -20.20 40.82 1.96
N GLN A 22 -18.93 40.77 1.56
CA GLN A 22 -18.52 40.70 0.16
C GLN A 22 -18.67 39.28 -0.39
N GLN A 23 -18.35 38.26 0.41
CA GLN A 23 -18.55 36.85 0.06
C GLN A 23 -20.05 36.53 -0.14
N ASP A 24 -20.90 37.00 0.79
CA ASP A 24 -22.36 36.84 0.72
C ASP A 24 -22.93 37.53 -0.53
N ARG A 25 -22.44 38.72 -0.87
CA ARG A 25 -22.88 39.45 -2.07
C ARG A 25 -22.51 38.73 -3.37
N ILE A 26 -21.32 38.12 -3.44
CA ILE A 26 -20.86 37.34 -4.60
C ILE A 26 -21.67 36.04 -4.71
N LEU A 27 -21.92 35.37 -3.58
CA LEU A 27 -22.74 34.16 -3.50
C LEU A 27 -24.19 34.43 -3.93
N GLU A 28 -24.79 35.53 -3.47
CA GLU A 28 -26.15 35.92 -3.86
C GLU A 28 -26.24 36.26 -5.36
N GLN A 29 -25.23 36.92 -5.94
CA GLN A 29 -25.19 37.18 -7.38
C GLN A 29 -25.05 35.89 -8.20
N ALA A 30 -24.24 34.94 -7.75
CA ALA A 30 -24.10 33.63 -8.40
C ALA A 30 -25.40 32.81 -8.31
N LEU A 31 -26.05 32.78 -7.14
CA LEU A 31 -27.34 32.11 -6.93
C LEU A 31 -28.49 32.77 -7.70
N GLY A 32 -28.43 34.09 -7.89
CA GLY A 32 -29.37 34.85 -8.73
C GLY A 32 -29.33 34.39 -10.18
N ARG A 33 -28.13 34.24 -10.75
CA ARG A 33 -27.93 33.77 -12.14
C ARG A 33 -28.41 32.33 -12.35
N ILE A 34 -28.25 31.46 -11.36
CA ILE A 34 -28.74 30.07 -11.41
C ILE A 34 -30.28 30.01 -11.35
N ARG A 35 -30.93 31.00 -10.72
CA ARG A 35 -32.39 31.08 -10.64
C ARG A 35 -33.03 31.65 -11.92
N GLU A 36 -32.33 32.50 -12.65
CA GLU A 36 -32.81 33.04 -13.94
C GLU A 36 -32.80 31.98 -15.06
N ASP A 37 -31.95 30.95 -14.96
CA ASP A 37 -31.89 29.84 -15.93
C ASP A 37 -32.98 28.76 -15.77
N ARG A 38 -33.96 28.96 -14.87
CA ARG A 38 -35.05 28.00 -14.65
C ARG A 38 -36.42 28.65 -14.53
N GLN A 39 -37.02 28.95 -15.69
CA GLN A 39 -38.47 28.79 -15.92
C GLN A 39 -38.77 28.73 -17.46
N PRO A 40 -39.89 28.12 -17.91
CA PRO A 40 -39.86 26.77 -18.48
C PRO A 40 -40.54 26.64 -19.86
N GLU A 41 -40.28 25.55 -20.59
CA GLU A 41 -41.30 24.97 -21.49
C GLU A 41 -41.75 23.60 -20.99
N VAL A 42 -43.06 23.42 -21.09
CA VAL A 42 -43.90 22.46 -20.37
C VAL A 42 -43.94 21.13 -21.09
N THR A 43 -43.77 20.01 -20.39
CA THR A 43 -44.80 18.95 -20.31
C THR A 43 -44.52 17.94 -19.20
N VAL A 44 -45.60 17.52 -18.58
CA VAL A 44 -45.71 16.81 -17.31
C VAL A 44 -45.64 15.30 -17.53
N ARG A 45 -44.88 14.59 -16.69
CA ARG A 45 -45.37 13.39 -15.98
C ARG A 45 -44.54 13.09 -14.73
N ARG A 46 -45.21 13.16 -13.58
CA ARG A 46 -44.74 12.76 -12.25
C ARG A 46 -44.85 11.26 -12.08
N THR A 47 -43.82 10.62 -11.55
CA THR A 47 -43.95 9.65 -10.44
C THR A 47 -42.67 9.62 -9.59
N ARG A 48 -42.80 10.20 -8.40
CA ARG A 48 -42.30 9.77 -7.07
C ARG A 48 -40.82 9.29 -6.94
N ARG A 49 -40.00 10.19 -6.39
CA ARG A 49 -38.75 9.99 -5.59
C ARG A 49 -39.10 9.26 -4.25
N PRO A 50 -38.23 9.13 -3.21
CA PRO A 50 -36.80 9.52 -2.98
C PRO A 50 -36.01 8.38 -2.26
N VAL A 51 -34.71 8.40 -1.91
CA VAL A 51 -34.07 9.01 -0.71
C VAL A 51 -32.54 8.71 -0.68
N TRP A 52 -32.01 7.78 -1.48
CA TRP A 52 -30.62 7.31 -1.39
C TRP A 52 -29.49 8.30 -1.76
N ARG A 53 -29.80 9.45 -2.36
CA ARG A 53 -28.78 10.46 -2.74
C ARG A 53 -28.50 11.54 -1.70
N LEU A 54 -29.12 11.46 -0.51
CA LEU A 54 -28.88 12.38 0.60
C LEU A 54 -27.97 11.80 1.69
N ALA A 55 -27.67 10.49 1.65
CA ALA A 55 -26.62 9.88 2.49
C ALA A 55 -25.23 10.01 1.84
N ALA A 56 -25.15 9.94 0.51
CA ALA A 56 -23.92 10.22 -0.24
C ALA A 56 -23.49 11.70 -0.20
N ALA A 57 -24.43 12.62 0.05
CA ALA A 57 -24.16 14.06 0.15
C ALA A 57 -23.64 14.50 1.54
N ALA A 58 -23.72 13.65 2.58
CA ALA A 58 -23.20 13.94 3.90
C ALA A 58 -21.73 13.48 4.08
N ALA A 59 -21.32 12.40 3.41
CA ALA A 59 -19.91 12.00 3.33
C ALA A 59 -19.10 12.96 2.45
N ALA A 60 -19.67 13.41 1.32
CA ALA A 60 -19.03 14.40 0.45
C ALA A 60 -18.89 15.81 1.07
N LEU A 61 -19.62 16.13 2.14
CA LEU A 61 -19.53 17.43 2.81
C LEU A 61 -18.45 17.48 3.92
N CYS A 62 -17.99 16.33 4.41
CA CYS A 62 -16.83 16.25 5.30
C CYS A 62 -15.51 16.37 4.54
N CYS A 63 -15.49 16.03 3.24
CA CYS A 63 -14.34 16.22 2.34
C CYS A 63 -14.06 17.70 1.99
N LEU A 64 -14.94 18.64 2.37
CA LEU A 64 -14.77 20.06 2.06
C LEU A 64 -14.07 20.89 3.16
N CYS A 65 -13.68 20.26 4.28
CA CYS A 65 -12.96 20.95 5.36
C CYS A 65 -11.46 20.61 5.45
N ALA A 66 -10.95 19.73 4.58
CA ALA A 66 -9.52 19.45 4.42
C ALA A 66 -9.11 19.69 2.96
N GLY A 67 -9.08 20.97 2.58
CA GLY A 67 -8.34 21.55 1.46
C GLY A 67 -8.03 20.67 0.23
N GLY A 68 -9.04 20.29 -0.56
CA GLY A 68 -8.84 19.95 -1.96
C GLY A 68 -8.55 21.20 -2.80
N VAL A 69 -7.35 21.77 -2.70
CA VAL A 69 -6.83 22.64 -3.75
C VAL A 69 -6.23 21.69 -4.78
N ALA A 70 -6.98 21.42 -5.85
CA ALA A 70 -6.40 20.81 -7.04
C ALA A 70 -5.39 21.80 -7.62
N ALA A 71 -4.13 21.69 -7.20
CA ALA A 71 -3.02 22.14 -8.01
C ALA A 71 -2.97 21.18 -9.21
N ALA A 72 -3.75 21.47 -10.25
CA ALA A 72 -3.65 20.77 -11.52
C ALA A 72 -2.34 21.18 -12.21
N GLY A 73 -1.20 20.72 -11.67
CA GLY A 73 -0.04 20.45 -12.48
C GLY A 73 -0.46 19.40 -13.51
N HIS A 74 -0.04 19.55 -14.76
CA HIS A 74 -0.37 18.57 -15.78
C HIS A 74 0.46 17.31 -15.53
N PHE A 75 -0.07 16.38 -14.73
CA PHE A 75 0.56 15.07 -14.57
C PHE A 75 0.53 14.31 -15.89
N LEU A 76 1.56 13.51 -16.12
CA LEU A 76 1.55 12.51 -17.17
C LEU A 76 0.35 11.58 -16.97
N ALA A 77 -0.34 11.26 -18.06
CA ALA A 77 -1.34 10.20 -18.05
C ALA A 77 -0.66 8.84 -17.78
N PRO A 78 -1.37 7.84 -17.21
CA PRO A 78 -0.80 6.50 -16.97
C PRO A 78 -0.12 5.87 -18.19
N THR A 79 -0.69 6.07 -19.39
CA THR A 79 -0.11 5.66 -20.68
C THR A 79 1.28 6.25 -20.93
N GLN A 80 1.47 7.53 -20.60
CA GLN A 80 2.73 8.25 -20.79
C GLN A 80 3.75 7.84 -19.74
N VAL A 81 3.33 7.65 -18.48
CA VAL A 81 4.21 7.13 -17.41
C VAL A 81 4.80 5.78 -17.83
N ALA A 82 3.95 4.85 -18.29
CA ALA A 82 4.42 3.54 -18.77
C ALA A 82 5.37 3.67 -19.98
N GLN A 83 5.16 4.63 -20.89
CA GLN A 83 6.08 4.89 -22.01
C GLN A 83 7.44 5.39 -21.56
N GLN A 84 7.48 6.31 -20.59
CA GLN A 84 8.72 6.85 -20.04
C GLN A 84 9.51 5.79 -19.25
N MET A 85 8.81 4.83 -18.63
CA MET A 85 9.43 3.65 -18.03
C MET A 85 9.83 2.55 -19.04
N GLU A 86 9.74 2.84 -20.35
CA GLU A 86 10.01 1.90 -21.46
C GLU A 86 9.10 0.66 -21.49
N GLN A 87 7.95 0.71 -20.79
CA GLN A 87 6.96 -0.37 -20.71
C GLN A 87 5.89 -0.22 -21.80
N ARG A 88 6.26 -0.52 -23.06
CA ARG A 88 5.37 -0.32 -24.23
C ARG A 88 4.08 -1.13 -24.17
N ASP A 89 4.16 -2.40 -23.77
CA ASP A 89 3.00 -3.28 -23.71
C ASP A 89 2.07 -2.90 -22.57
N LEU A 90 2.62 -2.46 -21.42
CA LEU A 90 1.83 -1.89 -20.33
C LEU A 90 1.15 -0.57 -20.72
N SER A 91 1.84 0.29 -21.47
CA SER A 91 1.24 1.51 -22.01
C SER A 91 -0.01 1.22 -22.85
N ALA A 92 0.00 0.11 -23.62
CA ALA A 92 -1.15 -0.32 -24.40
C ALA A 92 -2.33 -0.79 -23.52
N LEU A 93 -2.08 -1.38 -22.35
CA LEU A 93 -3.14 -1.75 -21.40
C LEU A 93 -3.87 -0.51 -20.87
N PHE A 94 -3.16 0.59 -20.59
CA PHE A 94 -3.76 1.85 -20.11
C PHE A 94 -4.62 2.60 -21.14
N VAL A 95 -4.70 2.13 -22.38
CA VAL A 95 -5.67 2.61 -23.39
C VAL A 95 -6.67 1.51 -23.79
N GLY A 96 -6.58 0.35 -23.14
CA GLY A 96 -7.42 -0.82 -23.37
C GLY A 96 -8.80 -0.70 -22.71
N PRO A 97 -9.66 -1.72 -22.92
CA PRO A 97 -11.03 -1.72 -22.38
C PRO A 97 -11.08 -1.80 -20.86
N ASP A 98 -10.05 -2.35 -20.23
CA ASP A 98 -9.94 -2.50 -18.77
C ASP A 98 -9.25 -1.31 -18.09
N ALA A 99 -8.87 -0.28 -18.85
CA ALA A 99 -8.31 0.94 -18.30
C ALA A 99 -9.38 1.82 -17.64
N VAL A 100 -9.12 2.23 -16.40
CA VAL A 100 -9.97 3.13 -15.63
C VAL A 100 -9.17 4.37 -15.24
N GLN A 101 -9.65 5.53 -15.69
CA GLN A 101 -9.15 6.83 -15.26
C GLN A 101 -9.84 7.22 -13.94
N VAL A 102 -9.06 7.61 -12.94
CA VAL A 102 -9.57 7.91 -11.59
C VAL A 102 -9.43 9.39 -11.28
N GLU A 103 -8.20 9.92 -11.29
CA GLU A 103 -7.87 11.31 -10.94
C GLU A 103 -8.34 11.72 -9.54
N GLU A 104 -8.25 10.81 -8.57
CA GLU A 104 -8.54 11.12 -7.17
C GLU A 104 -7.30 11.66 -6.48
N THR A 105 -7.41 12.81 -5.82
CA THR A 105 -6.31 13.46 -5.10
C THR A 105 -6.56 13.49 -3.60
N GLN A 106 -5.57 13.06 -2.81
CA GLN A 106 -5.53 13.20 -1.36
C GLN A 106 -4.21 13.84 -0.90
N GLN A 107 -4.14 14.28 0.36
CA GLN A 107 -2.97 14.98 0.92
C GLN A 107 -2.52 14.32 2.22
N ALA A 108 -1.21 14.11 2.36
CA ALA A 108 -0.58 13.59 3.56
C ALA A 108 0.72 14.37 3.83
N GLY A 109 0.76 15.08 4.97
CA GLY A 109 1.95 15.82 5.39
C GLY A 109 2.32 16.90 4.39
N ASP A 110 3.53 16.81 3.84
CA ASP A 110 4.09 17.74 2.86
C ASP A 110 3.78 17.35 1.41
N TYR A 111 3.05 16.24 1.20
CA TYR A 111 2.79 15.68 -0.12
C TYR A 111 1.31 15.72 -0.51
N THR A 112 1.09 15.83 -1.82
CA THR A 112 -0.18 15.58 -2.50
C THR A 112 0.00 14.32 -3.33
N VAL A 113 -0.92 13.37 -3.21
CA VAL A 113 -0.90 12.10 -3.94
C VAL A 113 -2.17 12.01 -4.77
N THR A 114 -2.02 11.70 -6.06
CA THR A 114 -3.12 11.52 -7.00
C THR A 114 -3.09 10.11 -7.56
N LEU A 115 -4.17 9.33 -7.38
CA LEU A 115 -4.39 8.09 -8.10
C LEU A 115 -4.85 8.45 -9.52
N LEU A 116 -3.97 8.28 -10.50
CA LEU A 116 -4.22 8.69 -11.89
C LEU A 116 -5.12 7.69 -12.61
N GLY A 117 -4.84 6.40 -12.43
CA GLY A 117 -5.63 5.34 -13.05
C GLY A 117 -5.12 3.95 -12.73
N LEU A 118 -5.90 2.97 -13.14
CA LEU A 118 -5.63 1.55 -13.01
C LEU A 118 -6.00 0.80 -14.28
N THR A 119 -5.42 -0.37 -14.48
CA THR A 119 -5.79 -1.30 -15.53
C THR A 119 -5.43 -2.72 -15.11
N SER A 120 -5.84 -3.69 -15.90
CA SER A 120 -5.40 -5.08 -15.77
C SER A 120 -5.21 -5.69 -17.14
N GLY A 121 -4.49 -6.81 -17.17
CA GLY A 121 -4.22 -7.51 -18.41
C GLY A 121 -3.15 -8.55 -18.20
N ALA A 122 -2.56 -9.00 -19.31
CA ALA A 122 -1.46 -9.97 -19.27
C ALA A 122 -0.27 -9.44 -18.45
N ASN A 123 0.54 -10.34 -17.89
CA ASN A 123 1.83 -9.99 -17.30
C ASN A 123 2.81 -9.50 -18.38
N VAL A 124 2.87 -8.19 -18.58
CA VAL A 124 3.65 -7.54 -19.66
C VAL A 124 4.93 -6.86 -19.18
N THR A 125 5.13 -6.78 -17.86
CA THR A 125 6.33 -6.22 -17.22
C THR A 125 7.42 -7.27 -17.03
N GLU A 126 7.11 -8.54 -17.33
CA GLU A 126 7.95 -9.71 -17.10
C GLU A 126 8.41 -9.84 -15.64
N TYR A 127 7.66 -9.25 -14.70
CA TYR A 127 7.88 -9.49 -13.28
C TYR A 127 7.33 -10.88 -12.93
N TRP A 128 8.19 -11.71 -12.37
CA TRP A 128 7.84 -13.03 -11.86
C TRP A 128 8.22 -13.06 -10.39
N SER A 129 7.26 -13.37 -9.52
CA SER A 129 7.58 -13.66 -8.13
C SER A 129 8.36 -14.97 -8.06
N SER A 130 9.30 -15.06 -7.12
CA SER A 130 10.09 -16.27 -6.86
C SER A 130 9.22 -17.48 -6.49
N ASP A 131 8.00 -17.22 -6.03
CA ASP A 131 7.11 -18.23 -5.46
C ASP A 131 6.22 -18.89 -6.53
N TRP A 132 6.42 -18.53 -7.80
CA TRP A 132 5.67 -19.07 -8.92
C TRP A 132 6.40 -20.29 -9.46
N GLU A 133 5.78 -21.48 -9.38
CA GLU A 133 6.21 -22.59 -10.22
C GLU A 133 5.97 -22.21 -11.69
N GLU A 134 6.98 -22.45 -12.54
CA GLU A 134 7.11 -21.97 -13.92
C GLU A 134 5.88 -22.26 -14.83
N THR A 135 4.98 -23.13 -14.40
CA THR A 135 3.83 -23.65 -15.17
C THR A 135 2.43 -23.17 -14.77
N ASP A 136 2.21 -22.64 -13.55
CA ASP A 136 0.86 -22.33 -13.03
C ASP A 136 0.60 -20.85 -12.68
N ALA A 137 1.56 -19.99 -13.02
CA ALA A 137 1.46 -18.54 -13.03
C ALA A 137 0.08 -17.97 -13.47
N PRO A 138 -0.62 -17.19 -12.63
CA PRO A 138 -1.73 -16.35 -13.07
C PRO A 138 -1.30 -15.49 -14.27
N ARG A 139 -1.96 -15.66 -15.41
CA ARG A 139 -1.56 -14.97 -16.65
C ARG A 139 -1.80 -13.46 -16.63
N GLY A 140 -2.53 -12.96 -15.63
CA GLY A 140 -2.91 -11.56 -15.53
C GLY A 140 -2.38 -10.86 -14.29
N ARG A 141 -2.29 -9.53 -14.38
CA ARG A 141 -1.80 -8.61 -13.36
C ARG A 141 -2.72 -7.40 -13.29
N SER A 142 -2.79 -6.78 -12.12
CA SER A 142 -3.41 -5.46 -11.94
C SER A 142 -2.33 -4.41 -11.78
N TYR A 143 -2.55 -3.24 -12.38
CA TYR A 143 -1.61 -2.13 -12.44
C TYR A 143 -2.28 -0.84 -11.98
N ALA A 144 -1.61 -0.05 -11.16
CA ALA A 144 -2.06 1.29 -10.78
C ALA A 144 -0.92 2.30 -10.90
N VAL A 145 -1.27 3.55 -11.24
CA VAL A 145 -0.32 4.66 -11.34
C VAL A 145 -0.74 5.78 -10.41
N LEU A 146 0.19 6.20 -9.56
CA LEU A 146 0.05 7.38 -8.71
C LEU A 146 1.03 8.46 -9.15
N ALA A 147 0.65 9.72 -8.92
CA ALA A 147 1.55 10.86 -8.94
C ALA A 147 1.67 11.45 -7.54
N VAL A 148 2.89 11.77 -7.13
CA VAL A 148 3.24 12.44 -5.88
C VAL A 148 3.90 13.77 -6.20
N SER A 149 3.45 14.83 -5.52
CA SER A 149 4.03 16.17 -5.63
C SER A 149 4.11 16.83 -4.26
N ARG A 150 5.06 17.74 -4.07
CA ARG A 150 5.12 18.56 -2.85
C ARG A 150 3.97 19.56 -2.81
N ARG A 151 3.42 19.79 -1.62
CA ARG A 151 2.32 20.73 -1.39
C ARG A 151 2.73 22.19 -1.57
N ASP A 152 4.01 22.49 -1.38
CA ASP A 152 4.56 23.84 -1.58
C ASP A 152 4.82 24.17 -3.06
N GLY A 153 4.59 23.22 -3.98
CA GLY A 153 4.78 23.38 -5.41
C GLY A 153 6.24 23.28 -5.87
N THR A 154 7.18 22.97 -4.98
CA THR A 154 8.56 22.67 -5.39
C THR A 154 8.63 21.32 -6.11
N PRO A 155 9.51 21.17 -7.13
CA PRO A 155 9.66 19.90 -7.84
C PRO A 155 10.09 18.76 -6.90
N MET A 156 9.61 17.54 -7.18
CA MET A 156 10.12 16.33 -6.55
C MET A 156 11.60 16.16 -6.89
N ALA A 157 12.41 15.70 -5.92
CA ALA A 157 13.81 15.37 -6.15
C ALA A 157 13.97 14.19 -7.12
N ASP A 158 14.99 14.23 -7.96
CA ASP A 158 15.35 13.10 -8.83
C ASP A 158 15.64 11.83 -8.01
N LEU A 159 15.38 10.66 -8.58
CA LEU A 159 15.52 9.37 -7.87
C LEU A 159 16.97 9.08 -7.42
N ASP A 160 17.97 9.64 -8.09
CA ASP A 160 19.40 9.48 -7.78
C ASP A 160 19.97 10.65 -6.95
N ALA A 161 19.11 11.55 -6.46
CA ALA A 161 19.52 12.62 -5.56
C ALA A 161 20.09 12.06 -4.24
N GLU A 162 20.97 12.83 -3.58
CA GLU A 162 21.53 12.45 -2.27
C GLU A 162 20.45 12.29 -1.19
N THR A 163 19.37 13.08 -1.29
CA THR A 163 18.21 13.05 -0.40
C THR A 163 16.93 12.96 -1.23
N PRO A 164 16.53 11.76 -1.69
CA PRO A 164 15.29 11.58 -2.44
C PRO A 164 14.08 11.78 -1.52
N ASP A 165 12.98 12.28 -2.09
CA ASP A 165 11.76 12.60 -1.34
C ASP A 165 10.98 11.35 -0.96
N VAL A 166 10.69 10.54 -1.96
CA VAL A 166 9.92 9.31 -1.86
C VAL A 166 10.73 8.18 -2.50
N THR A 167 10.83 7.04 -1.83
CA THR A 167 11.58 5.86 -2.26
C THR A 167 10.82 4.61 -1.86
N VAL A 168 11.22 3.45 -2.39
CA VAL A 168 10.74 2.16 -1.89
C VAL A 168 11.02 1.99 -0.39
N SER A 169 12.19 2.43 0.08
CA SER A 169 12.61 2.29 1.48
C SER A 169 11.95 3.26 2.46
N ASN A 170 11.25 4.30 1.96
CA ASN A 170 10.61 5.30 2.81
C ASN A 170 9.09 5.45 2.58
N SER A 171 8.52 4.59 1.73
CA SER A 171 7.09 4.63 1.43
C SER A 171 6.56 3.27 0.96
N LEU A 172 5.32 3.00 1.31
CA LEU A 172 4.60 1.78 0.95
C LEU A 172 3.39 2.12 0.10
N VAL A 173 3.18 1.37 -0.98
CA VAL A 173 1.93 1.38 -1.76
C VAL A 173 1.45 -0.06 -1.85
N SER A 174 0.24 -0.33 -1.35
CA SER A 174 -0.28 -1.68 -1.26
C SER A 174 -1.76 -1.74 -1.64
N PRO A 175 -2.18 -2.67 -2.52
CA PRO A 175 -3.58 -3.02 -2.57
C PRO A 175 -4.00 -3.62 -1.22
N VAL A 176 -5.24 -3.39 -0.84
CA VAL A 176 -5.88 -3.95 0.34
C VAL A 176 -7.35 -4.22 0.03
N LEU A 177 -7.98 -5.13 0.77
CA LEU A 177 -9.38 -5.52 0.55
C LEU A 177 -10.23 -5.18 1.78
N GLY A 178 -11.23 -4.33 1.60
CA GLY A 178 -12.12 -3.87 2.67
C GLY A 178 -13.20 -4.89 3.06
N ALA A 179 -12.83 -6.16 3.29
CA ALA A 179 -13.75 -7.25 3.62
C ALA A 179 -13.32 -8.04 4.86
N PRO A 180 -14.25 -8.54 5.71
CA PRO A 180 -13.91 -9.24 6.97
C PRO A 180 -13.08 -10.51 6.78
N ASP A 181 -13.25 -11.20 5.66
CA ASP A 181 -12.53 -12.42 5.29
C ASP A 181 -11.20 -12.16 4.56
N CYS A 182 -10.83 -10.88 4.42
CA CYS A 182 -9.60 -10.46 3.76
C CYS A 182 -8.74 -9.58 4.69
N PRO A 183 -8.09 -10.16 5.72
CA PRO A 183 -7.30 -9.38 6.67
C PRO A 183 -6.06 -8.74 6.02
N LEU A 184 -5.70 -7.53 6.46
CA LEU A 184 -4.52 -6.78 5.97
C LEU A 184 -3.20 -7.60 6.01
N MET A 185 -3.06 -8.53 6.95
CA MET A 185 -1.90 -9.41 7.05
C MET A 185 -1.71 -10.32 5.83
N ASP A 186 -2.82 -10.76 5.27
CA ASP A 186 -2.84 -11.81 4.24
C ASP A 186 -3.02 -11.21 2.83
N TYR A 187 -3.62 -10.02 2.73
CA TYR A 187 -3.94 -9.35 1.46
C TYR A 187 -3.24 -7.99 1.40
N ASN A 188 -2.01 -7.99 0.88
CA ASN A 188 -1.18 -6.81 0.73
C ASN A 188 -0.13 -7.01 -0.38
N VAL A 189 0.66 -5.98 -0.66
CA VAL A 189 1.69 -5.97 -1.70
C VAL A 189 2.72 -7.08 -1.57
N TYR A 190 3.00 -7.58 -0.35
CA TYR A 190 3.99 -8.64 -0.14
C TYR A 190 3.44 -10.03 -0.49
N THR A 191 2.18 -10.31 -0.15
CA THR A 191 1.54 -11.61 -0.41
C THR A 191 0.98 -11.70 -1.83
N MET A 192 0.57 -10.57 -2.41
CA MET A 192 -0.06 -10.50 -3.73
C MET A 192 0.96 -10.28 -4.86
N ASN A 193 2.20 -10.73 -4.65
CA ASN A 193 3.31 -10.66 -5.61
C ASN A 193 3.53 -9.26 -6.18
N GLY A 194 3.54 -8.26 -5.30
CA GLY A 194 3.61 -6.86 -5.70
C GLY A 194 5.00 -6.43 -6.15
N ALA A 195 5.04 -5.57 -7.16
CA ALA A 195 6.24 -4.87 -7.59
C ALA A 195 5.96 -3.40 -7.80
N ARG A 196 7.02 -2.59 -7.70
CA ARG A 196 6.97 -1.14 -7.81
C ARG A 196 8.07 -0.65 -8.74
N ARG A 197 7.72 0.30 -9.60
CA ARG A 197 8.66 1.09 -10.40
C ARG A 197 8.35 2.56 -10.25
N ASP A 198 9.41 3.36 -10.15
CA ASP A 198 9.31 4.79 -9.90
C ASP A 198 9.96 5.57 -11.04
N LEU A 199 9.43 6.75 -11.31
CA LEU A 199 9.93 7.71 -12.29
C LEU A 199 9.77 9.11 -11.72
N VAL A 200 10.76 9.97 -11.90
CA VAL A 200 10.59 11.41 -11.69
C VAL A 200 10.69 12.09 -13.05
N GLU A 201 9.64 12.80 -13.43
CA GLU A 201 9.54 13.48 -14.74
C GLU A 201 8.73 14.76 -14.58
N GLU A 202 9.18 15.84 -15.22
CA GLU A 202 8.54 17.18 -15.14
C GLU A 202 8.29 17.68 -13.69
N GLY A 203 9.12 17.23 -12.74
CA GLY A 203 9.01 17.60 -11.32
C GLY A 203 7.92 16.85 -10.52
N GLY A 204 7.25 15.87 -11.13
CA GLY A 204 6.35 14.93 -10.46
C GLY A 204 7.01 13.56 -10.24
N HIS A 205 6.71 12.90 -9.12
CA HIS A 205 7.14 11.54 -8.83
C HIS A 205 6.01 10.57 -9.14
N TYR A 206 6.21 9.67 -10.09
CA TYR A 206 5.23 8.68 -10.49
C TYR A 206 5.58 7.32 -9.91
N ILE A 207 4.58 6.67 -9.29
CA ILE A 207 4.70 5.31 -8.75
C ILE A 207 3.80 4.41 -9.57
N LEU A 208 4.41 3.43 -10.24
CA LEU A 208 3.71 2.34 -10.90
C LEU A 208 3.79 1.12 -10.00
N VAL A 209 2.64 0.67 -9.51
CA VAL A 209 2.51 -0.56 -8.71
C VAL A 209 1.82 -1.61 -9.55
N GLU A 210 2.32 -2.84 -9.46
CA GLU A 210 1.73 -4.01 -10.09
C GLU A 210 1.58 -5.14 -9.07
N THR A 211 0.47 -5.87 -9.13
CA THR A 211 0.20 -7.05 -8.28
C THR A 211 -0.51 -8.12 -9.10
N ASP A 212 -0.76 -9.25 -8.47
CA ASP A 212 -1.73 -10.22 -8.99
C ASP A 212 -3.12 -9.61 -9.13
N LEU A 213 -3.98 -10.27 -9.92
CA LEU A 213 -5.29 -9.75 -10.31
C LEU A 213 -6.17 -9.43 -9.10
N LEU A 214 -6.72 -8.22 -9.12
CA LEU A 214 -7.69 -7.72 -8.14
C LEU A 214 -9.14 -7.96 -8.57
N GLU A 215 -9.40 -8.14 -9.88
CA GLU A 215 -10.74 -8.39 -10.42
C GLU A 215 -11.52 -9.51 -9.72
N PRO A 216 -10.92 -10.68 -9.41
CA PRO A 216 -11.64 -11.75 -8.72
C PRO A 216 -12.18 -11.33 -7.36
N PHE A 217 -11.55 -10.33 -6.73
CA PHE A 217 -11.91 -9.74 -5.44
C PHE A 217 -12.72 -8.44 -5.57
N ALA A 218 -13.31 -8.14 -6.74
CA ALA A 218 -14.03 -6.88 -6.94
C ALA A 218 -15.22 -6.69 -5.99
N ASP A 219 -15.80 -7.77 -5.44
CA ASP A 219 -16.85 -7.74 -4.41
C ASP A 219 -16.31 -7.54 -2.98
N LYS A 220 -15.00 -7.46 -2.80
CA LYS A 220 -14.30 -7.31 -1.50
C LYS A 220 -13.80 -5.90 -1.24
N ASN A 221 -14.40 -4.91 -1.89
CA ASN A 221 -14.04 -3.50 -1.79
C ASN A 221 -12.51 -3.27 -1.95
N PRO A 222 -11.95 -3.46 -3.16
CA PRO A 222 -10.53 -3.24 -3.41
C PRO A 222 -10.16 -1.76 -3.18
N GLN A 223 -9.08 -1.52 -2.47
CA GLN A 223 -8.57 -0.20 -2.13
C GLN A 223 -7.04 -0.16 -2.27
N LEU A 224 -6.46 1.03 -2.29
CA LEU A 224 -5.03 1.24 -2.38
C LEU A 224 -4.55 2.07 -1.18
N ALA A 225 -3.81 1.41 -0.29
CA ALA A 225 -3.19 2.04 0.87
C ALA A 225 -1.84 2.63 0.48
N VAL A 226 -1.60 3.89 0.84
CA VAL A 226 -0.33 4.59 0.67
C VAL A 226 0.19 5.01 2.04
N VAL A 227 1.44 4.69 2.37
CA VAL A 227 2.12 5.16 3.58
C VAL A 227 3.37 5.92 3.16
N LEU A 228 3.48 7.18 3.57
CA LEU A 228 4.64 8.04 3.32
C LEU A 228 5.51 8.14 4.57
N ASN A 229 6.79 8.49 4.40
CA ASN A 229 7.75 8.69 5.49
C ASN A 229 7.80 7.49 6.46
N SER A 230 7.84 6.28 5.89
CA SER A 230 7.84 5.01 6.60
C SER A 230 9.24 4.35 6.52
N THR A 231 9.45 3.17 7.09
CA THR A 231 10.75 2.45 7.04
C THR A 231 10.72 1.23 6.13
N ASP A 232 9.70 1.14 5.28
CA ASP A 232 9.35 -0.02 4.45
C ASP A 232 9.04 -1.30 5.27
N GLY A 233 8.09 -2.10 4.80
CA GLY A 233 7.67 -3.33 5.47
C GLY A 233 6.20 -3.39 5.89
N ILE A 234 5.72 -4.62 6.10
CA ILE A 234 4.33 -4.93 6.48
C ILE A 234 3.91 -4.22 7.78
N SER A 235 4.84 -4.01 8.72
CA SER A 235 4.59 -3.31 9.98
C SER A 235 4.05 -1.90 9.77
N ASP A 236 4.47 -1.19 8.73
CA ASP A 236 3.98 0.16 8.44
C ASP A 236 2.51 0.17 8.01
N LEU A 237 2.09 -0.84 7.25
CA LEU A 237 0.69 -1.04 6.88
C LEU A 237 -0.17 -1.31 8.13
N LEU A 238 0.25 -2.27 8.96
CA LEU A 238 -0.50 -2.67 10.15
C LEU A 238 -0.52 -1.59 11.23
N ASN A 239 0.52 -0.77 11.30
CA ASN A 239 0.58 0.38 12.20
C ASN A 239 -0.06 1.64 11.61
N GLY A 240 -0.27 1.68 10.30
CA GLY A 240 -0.92 2.79 9.59
C GLY A 240 -2.43 2.68 9.55
N TYR A 241 -2.99 1.47 9.47
CA TYR A 241 -4.42 1.24 9.24
C TYR A 241 -5.08 0.38 10.31
N THR A 242 -6.37 0.60 10.52
CA THR A 242 -7.28 -0.34 11.18
C THR A 242 -8.18 -1.00 10.17
N GLN A 243 -8.48 -2.27 10.39
CA GLN A 243 -9.56 -2.97 9.70
C GLN A 243 -10.60 -3.40 10.72
N ASP A 244 -11.85 -3.03 10.49
CA ASP A 244 -12.96 -3.43 11.35
C ASP A 244 -13.23 -4.94 11.16
N PRO A 245 -13.23 -5.75 12.23
CA PRO A 245 -13.33 -7.20 12.11
C PRO A 245 -14.73 -7.69 11.70
N GLU A 246 -15.78 -6.87 11.86
CA GLU A 246 -17.15 -7.26 11.51
C GLU A 246 -17.51 -6.87 10.07
N THR A 247 -17.04 -5.72 9.62
CA THR A 247 -17.39 -5.11 8.33
C THR A 247 -16.27 -5.17 7.31
N GLY A 248 -15.03 -5.37 7.75
CA GLY A 248 -13.84 -5.32 6.90
C GLY A 248 -13.40 -3.90 6.54
N THR A 249 -14.12 -2.87 7.01
CA THR A 249 -13.84 -1.47 6.66
C THR A 249 -12.42 -1.08 7.07
N ILE A 250 -11.64 -0.57 6.12
CA ILE A 250 -10.28 -0.10 6.36
C ILE A 250 -10.29 1.42 6.54
N ALA A 251 -9.53 1.92 7.51
CA ALA A 251 -9.31 3.35 7.73
C ALA A 251 -7.92 3.62 8.29
N PRO A 252 -7.30 4.78 8.00
CA PRO A 252 -6.10 5.21 8.71
C PRO A 252 -6.31 5.24 10.23
N LYS A 253 -5.30 4.81 11.00
CA LYS A 253 -5.30 4.95 12.46
C LYS A 253 -5.31 6.42 12.85
N ALA A 254 -5.98 6.72 13.96
CA ALA A 254 -6.01 8.07 14.52
C ALA A 254 -4.59 8.61 14.74
N GLY A 255 -4.31 9.80 14.20
CA GLY A 255 -3.00 10.45 14.27
C GLY A 255 -2.03 10.04 13.14
N MET A 256 -2.45 9.17 12.21
CA MET A 256 -1.66 8.75 11.05
C MET A 256 -2.10 9.44 9.75
N GLU A 257 -3.06 10.36 9.80
CA GLU A 257 -3.63 11.04 8.63
C GLU A 257 -2.61 11.91 7.88
N SER A 258 -1.52 12.30 8.56
CA SER A 258 -0.40 13.02 7.94
C SER A 258 0.52 12.14 7.09
N ARG A 259 0.35 10.81 7.11
CA ARG A 259 1.21 9.87 6.38
C ARG A 259 0.47 8.73 5.67
N CYS A 260 -0.76 8.41 6.07
CA CYS A 260 -1.54 7.28 5.55
C CYS A 260 -2.72 7.79 4.72
N LEU A 261 -2.81 7.34 3.46
CA LEU A 261 -3.89 7.65 2.52
C LEU A 261 -4.53 6.37 2.00
N LEU A 262 -5.85 6.39 1.82
CA LEU A 262 -6.59 5.23 1.35
C LEU A 262 -7.48 5.63 0.17
N PHE A 263 -7.20 5.08 -1.00
CA PHE A 263 -7.95 5.34 -2.23
C PHE A 263 -8.88 4.16 -2.52
N ASP A 264 -10.09 4.44 -2.99
CA ASP A 264 -10.97 3.39 -3.51
C ASP A 264 -10.51 2.99 -4.92
N LEU A 265 -10.48 1.69 -5.22
CA LEU A 265 -10.19 1.20 -6.57
C LEU A 265 -11.51 0.86 -7.28
N PRO A 266 -11.94 1.65 -8.28
CA PRO A 266 -13.22 1.47 -8.96
C PRO A 266 -13.20 0.31 -9.97
N ILE A 267 -13.03 -0.91 -9.46
CA ILE A 267 -13.11 -2.15 -10.22
C ILE A 267 -14.58 -2.55 -10.33
N ASP A 268 -15.03 -2.95 -11.52
CA ASP A 268 -16.40 -3.40 -11.74
C ASP A 268 -16.68 -4.67 -10.93
N GLU A 269 -17.57 -4.57 -9.93
CA GLU A 269 -17.99 -5.69 -9.07
C GLU A 269 -18.46 -6.92 -9.86
N SER A 270 -18.94 -6.76 -11.10
CA SER A 270 -19.35 -7.89 -11.94
C SER A 270 -18.19 -8.76 -12.43
N LYS A 271 -16.95 -8.30 -12.26
CA LYS A 271 -15.73 -9.08 -12.52
C LYS A 271 -15.31 -9.98 -11.36
N ALA A 272 -16.00 -9.89 -10.21
CA ALA A 272 -15.75 -10.77 -9.08
C ALA A 272 -15.92 -12.24 -9.49
N ASP A 273 -14.94 -13.06 -9.11
CA ASP A 273 -14.89 -14.49 -9.40
C ASP A 273 -14.44 -15.22 -8.13
N PRO A 274 -15.38 -15.77 -7.34
CA PRO A 274 -15.04 -16.45 -6.09
C PRO A 274 -14.15 -17.68 -6.27
N GLU A 275 -14.21 -18.36 -7.42
CA GLU A 275 -13.38 -19.54 -7.69
C GLU A 275 -11.94 -19.11 -7.96
N GLN A 276 -11.76 -18.09 -8.81
CA GLN A 276 -10.43 -17.53 -9.09
C GLN A 276 -9.84 -16.82 -7.86
N ALA A 277 -10.65 -16.12 -7.07
CA ALA A 277 -10.23 -15.48 -5.82
C ALA A 277 -9.76 -16.52 -4.79
N ALA A 278 -10.48 -17.65 -4.68
CA ALA A 278 -10.06 -18.74 -3.82
C ALA A 278 -8.72 -19.34 -4.28
N ALA A 279 -8.55 -19.57 -5.58
CA ALA A 279 -7.30 -20.09 -6.13
C ALA A 279 -6.10 -19.16 -5.89
N LEU A 280 -6.29 -17.85 -6.06
CA LEU A 280 -5.24 -16.85 -5.77
C LEU A 280 -4.92 -16.81 -4.27
N ARG A 281 -5.93 -16.80 -3.39
CA ARG A 281 -5.70 -16.88 -1.94
C ARG A 281 -4.91 -18.13 -1.57
N ASP A 282 -5.32 -19.26 -2.13
CA ASP A 282 -4.73 -20.57 -1.91
C ASP A 282 -3.27 -20.60 -2.37
N GLN A 283 -2.95 -19.93 -3.47
CA GLN A 283 -1.58 -19.70 -3.96
C GLN A 283 -0.78 -18.80 -3.01
N TRP A 284 -1.33 -17.67 -2.57
CA TRP A 284 -0.62 -16.70 -1.71
C TRP A 284 -0.38 -17.23 -0.30
N LEU A 285 -1.31 -18.02 0.24
CA LEU A 285 -1.31 -18.47 1.63
C LEU A 285 -0.95 -19.96 1.78
N GLY A 286 -0.61 -20.65 0.69
CA GLY A 286 -0.20 -22.06 0.71
C GLY A 286 -1.31 -23.03 1.13
N THR A 287 -2.58 -22.73 0.83
CA THR A 287 -3.75 -23.57 1.19
C THR A 287 -4.45 -24.23 0.00
N GLY A 288 -3.91 -24.06 -1.21
CA GLY A 288 -4.41 -24.67 -2.45
C GLY A 288 -3.97 -26.10 -2.64
N VAL A 289 -4.93 -26.93 -3.06
CA VAL A 289 -4.83 -28.34 -3.48
C VAL A 289 -3.40 -28.86 -3.62
N ALA A 290 -3.05 -29.82 -2.76
CA ALA A 290 -1.92 -30.73 -2.89
C ALA A 290 -1.79 -31.25 -4.34
N ALA A 291 -1.02 -30.54 -5.14
CA ALA A 291 -0.42 -31.05 -6.36
C ALA A 291 0.91 -31.64 -5.90
N GLU A 292 0.89 -32.96 -5.67
CA GLU A 292 2.02 -33.83 -5.35
C GLU A 292 3.22 -33.08 -4.73
N GLU A 293 3.10 -32.75 -3.45
CA GLU A 293 4.23 -32.35 -2.62
C GLU A 293 5.38 -33.33 -2.88
N ASN A 294 6.54 -32.78 -3.25
CA ASN A 294 7.79 -33.46 -2.98
C ASN A 294 7.84 -33.69 -1.46
N ALA A 295 7.40 -34.87 -1.04
CA ALA A 295 7.25 -35.30 0.35
C ALA A 295 8.54 -35.19 1.18
N ASP A 296 9.68 -34.88 0.56
CA ASP A 296 10.97 -34.81 1.22
C ASP A 296 11.27 -33.41 1.82
N GLY A 297 10.62 -32.33 1.35
CA GLY A 297 10.90 -30.95 1.81
C GLY A 297 9.99 -30.43 2.93
N GLN A 298 8.71 -30.82 2.93
CA GLN A 298 7.74 -30.39 3.94
C GLN A 298 7.96 -31.14 5.27
N ASP A 299 8.25 -32.45 5.22
CA ASP A 299 8.63 -33.26 6.37
C ASP A 299 9.88 -32.68 7.07
N LEU A 300 10.78 -32.07 6.30
CA LEU A 300 11.99 -31.47 6.83
C LEU A 300 11.75 -30.18 7.63
N LEU A 301 10.86 -29.32 7.14
CA LEU A 301 10.50 -28.07 7.83
C LEU A 301 9.68 -28.35 9.09
N ASP A 302 8.83 -29.37 9.08
CA ASP A 302 8.10 -29.85 10.26
C ASP A 302 9.04 -30.52 11.28
N ASP A 303 10.04 -31.28 10.81
CA ASP A 303 11.09 -31.87 11.67
C ASP A 303 11.99 -30.78 12.30
N LEU A 304 12.36 -29.74 11.54
CA LEU A 304 13.14 -28.60 12.06
C LEU A 304 12.31 -27.66 12.93
N ALA A 305 11.01 -27.51 12.70
CA ALA A 305 10.12 -26.73 13.56
C ALA A 305 9.89 -27.38 14.93
N THR A 306 10.06 -28.71 15.02
CA THR A 306 9.92 -29.48 16.28
C THR A 306 11.25 -29.91 16.90
N ILE A 307 12.38 -29.57 16.27
CA ILE A 307 13.71 -29.96 16.75
C ILE A 307 14.01 -29.31 18.10
N THR A 308 14.46 -30.11 19.06
CA THR A 308 14.86 -29.62 20.38
C THR A 308 16.31 -29.14 20.37
N PRO A 309 16.71 -28.20 21.25
CA PRO A 309 18.11 -27.79 21.40
C PRO A 309 19.08 -28.97 21.61
N GLU A 310 18.65 -30.03 22.30
CA GLU A 310 19.44 -31.25 22.49
C GLU A 310 19.68 -31.99 21.16
N GLN A 311 18.67 -32.09 20.30
CA GLN A 311 18.78 -32.73 18.98
C GLN A 311 19.65 -31.90 18.03
N VAL A 312 19.53 -30.57 18.04
CA VAL A 312 20.39 -29.67 17.26
C VAL A 312 21.85 -29.88 17.62
N ARG A 313 22.19 -29.93 18.91
CA ARG A 313 23.58 -30.16 19.36
C ARG A 313 24.07 -31.58 19.09
N ALA A 314 23.18 -32.56 19.04
CA ALA A 314 23.53 -33.96 18.76
C ALA A 314 23.78 -34.25 17.27
N GLN A 315 23.08 -33.53 16.39
CA GLN A 315 23.05 -33.80 14.95
C GLN A 315 23.76 -32.73 14.12
N GLY A 316 23.79 -31.49 14.60
CA GLY A 316 24.33 -30.33 13.90
C GLY A 316 25.83 -30.11 14.09
N THR A 317 26.39 -29.28 13.21
CA THR A 317 27.74 -28.73 13.29
C THR A 317 27.67 -27.26 13.70
N LEU A 318 28.23 -26.91 14.86
CA LEU A 318 28.32 -25.54 15.35
C LEU A 318 29.11 -24.67 14.35
N GLN A 319 28.50 -23.60 13.87
CA GLN A 319 29.10 -22.63 12.96
C GLN A 319 29.68 -21.44 13.73
N SER A 320 28.91 -20.89 14.66
CA SER A 320 29.32 -19.73 15.45
C SER A 320 28.65 -19.73 16.82
N THR A 321 29.28 -19.08 17.79
CA THR A 321 28.72 -18.84 19.11
C THR A 321 29.11 -17.45 19.58
N GLU A 322 28.14 -16.74 20.13
CA GLU A 322 28.34 -15.43 20.74
C GLU A 322 27.53 -15.31 22.02
N THR A 323 28.02 -14.52 22.98
CA THR A 323 27.29 -14.19 24.20
C THR A 323 27.14 -12.69 24.26
N VAL A 324 25.89 -12.25 24.33
CA VAL A 324 25.51 -10.83 24.25
C VAL A 324 24.83 -10.41 25.55
N SER A 325 25.05 -9.18 25.97
CA SER A 325 24.41 -8.60 27.16
C SER A 325 23.25 -7.70 26.73
N ILE A 326 22.30 -7.49 27.64
CA ILE A 326 21.23 -6.53 27.42
C ILE A 326 21.80 -5.12 27.21
N THR A 327 21.32 -4.45 26.17
CA THR A 327 21.72 -3.08 25.83
C THR A 327 20.51 -2.28 25.34
N ASP A 328 20.58 -0.96 25.46
CA ASP A 328 19.60 -0.05 24.86
C ASP A 328 20.10 0.38 23.48
N GLY A 329 19.31 0.13 22.44
CA GLY A 329 19.72 0.29 21.04
C GLY A 329 18.58 0.67 20.11
N VAL A 330 18.82 0.56 18.80
CA VAL A 330 17.93 1.05 17.73
C VAL A 330 16.50 0.49 17.81
N TYR A 331 16.34 -0.75 18.26
CA TYR A 331 15.05 -1.44 18.40
C TYR A 331 14.52 -1.46 19.85
N GLY A 332 15.14 -0.68 20.75
CA GLY A 332 14.85 -0.63 22.17
C GLY A 332 15.78 -1.51 23.03
N MET A 333 15.37 -1.74 24.28
CA MET A 333 16.16 -2.50 25.26
C MET A 333 16.07 -4.00 24.98
N GLY A 334 17.22 -4.66 24.78
CA GLY A 334 17.26 -6.09 24.47
C GLY A 334 18.66 -6.60 24.13
N TRP A 335 18.71 -7.83 23.62
CA TRP A 335 19.94 -8.48 23.18
C TRP A 335 20.09 -8.36 21.66
N TYR A 336 21.20 -7.77 21.23
CA TYR A 336 21.57 -7.63 19.82
C TYR A 336 22.65 -8.65 19.50
N TYR A 337 22.51 -9.40 18.41
CA TYR A 337 23.38 -10.52 18.05
C TYR A 337 23.48 -10.66 16.52
N GLY A 338 24.56 -11.24 16.02
CA GLY A 338 24.83 -11.40 14.59
C GLY A 338 24.80 -10.11 13.76
N ASP A 339 24.49 -10.23 12.47
CA ASP A 339 24.36 -9.12 11.52
C ASP A 339 22.94 -8.48 11.58
N GLY A 340 22.52 -8.08 12.79
CA GLY A 340 21.26 -7.32 13.00
C GLY A 340 20.12 -8.08 13.69
N GLY A 341 20.39 -9.25 14.29
CA GLY A 341 19.43 -9.95 15.13
C GLY A 341 19.12 -9.18 16.42
N PHE A 342 17.85 -9.21 16.82
CA PHE A 342 17.38 -8.52 18.03
C PHE A 342 16.37 -9.38 18.79
N GLN A 343 16.54 -9.47 20.10
CA GLN A 343 15.57 -10.04 21.03
C GLN A 343 15.21 -8.99 22.08
N ALA A 344 13.96 -8.54 22.04
CA ALA A 344 13.47 -7.54 22.99
C ALA A 344 13.44 -8.10 24.42
N SER A 345 13.76 -7.25 25.38
CA SER A 345 13.55 -7.47 26.81
C SER A 345 12.49 -6.50 27.32
N THR A 346 11.47 -7.00 28.00
CA THR A 346 10.47 -6.14 28.68
C THR A 346 10.53 -6.38 30.18
N ALA A 347 10.15 -5.38 30.97
CA ALA A 347 10.32 -5.38 32.43
C ALA A 347 9.63 -6.57 33.16
N ASP A 348 8.66 -7.23 32.52
CA ASP A 348 7.90 -8.36 33.06
C ASP A 348 8.11 -9.67 32.27
N TRP A 349 9.12 -9.72 31.39
CA TRP A 349 9.37 -10.89 30.55
C TRP A 349 10.42 -11.80 31.16
N GLU A 350 9.98 -13.00 31.56
CA GLU A 350 10.86 -14.12 31.88
C GLU A 350 10.84 -15.13 30.71
N PRO A 351 11.98 -15.68 30.30
CA PRO A 351 12.00 -16.72 29.27
C PRO A 351 11.24 -17.95 29.77
N GLN A 352 10.21 -18.37 29.02
CA GLN A 352 9.42 -19.58 29.34
C GLN A 352 10.29 -20.84 29.33
N GLU A 353 11.33 -20.85 28.49
CA GLU A 353 12.33 -21.91 28.39
C GLU A 353 13.73 -21.30 28.38
N LYS A 354 14.64 -21.87 29.18
CA LYS A 354 16.02 -21.41 29.32
C LYS A 354 16.82 -21.55 28.02
N ASP A 355 16.49 -22.55 27.22
CA ASP A 355 17.20 -22.91 25.99
C ASP A 355 16.15 -23.24 24.94
N ARG A 356 16.21 -22.59 23.78
CA ARG A 356 15.21 -22.74 22.72
C ARG A 356 15.83 -22.65 21.34
N VAL A 357 15.16 -23.27 20.36
CA VAL A 357 15.35 -22.98 18.94
C VAL A 357 14.61 -21.68 18.64
N ALA A 358 15.32 -20.67 18.15
CA ALA A 358 14.78 -19.35 17.88
C ALA A 358 14.49 -19.10 16.40
N MET A 359 15.25 -19.76 15.52
CA MET A 359 15.10 -19.66 14.07
C MET A 359 15.65 -20.91 13.41
N TRP A 360 15.07 -21.29 12.27
CA TRP A 360 15.60 -22.34 11.41
C TRP A 360 15.36 -21.99 9.92
N SER A 361 16.08 -22.64 9.01
CA SER A 361 15.91 -22.49 7.56
C SER A 361 15.86 -23.85 6.85
N ASP A 362 15.34 -23.85 5.62
CA ASP A 362 15.33 -24.98 4.68
C ASP A 362 16.73 -25.54 4.37
N ALA A 363 17.75 -24.68 4.40
CA ALA A 363 19.15 -25.05 4.26
C ALA A 363 19.78 -25.68 5.52
N GLY A 364 18.98 -25.97 6.56
CA GLY A 364 19.42 -26.59 7.81
C GLY A 364 20.15 -25.66 8.77
N GLN A 365 20.09 -24.35 8.57
CA GLN A 365 20.63 -23.39 9.54
C GLN A 365 19.68 -23.31 10.73
N VAL A 366 20.20 -23.41 11.95
CA VAL A 366 19.40 -23.34 13.19
C VAL A 366 20.08 -22.40 14.18
N VAL A 367 19.32 -21.47 14.75
CA VAL A 367 19.77 -20.55 15.80
C VAL A 367 19.24 -21.01 17.14
N LEU A 368 20.13 -21.39 18.06
CA LEU A 368 19.81 -21.65 19.46
C LEU A 368 20.03 -20.41 20.29
N MET A 369 19.11 -20.14 21.21
CA MET A 369 19.23 -19.09 22.22
C MET A 369 19.16 -19.71 23.60
N THR A 370 20.21 -19.47 24.40
CA THR A 370 20.27 -19.85 25.81
C THR A 370 20.32 -18.60 26.68
N TYR A 371 19.32 -18.44 27.55
CA TYR A 371 19.27 -17.36 28.53
C TYR A 371 20.08 -17.74 29.77
N ASN A 372 21.04 -16.89 30.11
CA ASN A 372 21.92 -17.10 31.25
C ASN A 372 21.39 -16.38 32.50
N PRO A 373 21.71 -16.86 33.71
CA PRO A 373 21.27 -16.23 34.97
C PRO A 373 21.85 -14.83 35.24
N ASP A 374 22.79 -14.37 34.42
CA ASP A 374 23.47 -13.07 34.53
C ASP A 374 22.97 -12.04 33.51
N ASP A 375 21.73 -12.20 33.02
CA ASP A 375 21.08 -11.36 32.02
C ASP A 375 21.83 -11.29 30.67
N THR A 376 22.67 -12.29 30.40
CA THR A 376 23.27 -12.50 29.08
C THR A 376 22.51 -13.56 28.30
N MET A 377 22.59 -13.48 26.97
CA MET A 377 22.04 -14.47 26.07
C MET A 377 23.18 -15.05 25.23
N THR A 378 23.34 -16.37 25.28
CA THR A 378 24.23 -17.08 24.37
C THR A 378 23.44 -17.47 23.13
N VAL A 379 23.94 -17.07 21.96
CA VAL A 379 23.39 -17.39 20.66
C VAL A 379 24.36 -18.33 19.96
N GLU A 380 23.87 -19.48 19.53
CA GLU A 380 24.65 -20.46 18.79
C GLU A 380 24.02 -20.68 17.41
N GLN A 381 24.80 -20.54 16.35
CA GLN A 381 24.37 -20.89 14.99
C GLN A 381 24.88 -22.28 14.64
N TRP A 382 23.98 -23.15 14.23
CA TRP A 382 24.24 -24.54 13.91
C TRP A 382 23.84 -24.82 12.46
N LEU A 383 24.56 -25.75 11.83
CA LEU A 383 24.15 -26.35 10.56
C LEU A 383 23.77 -27.80 10.83
N VAL A 384 22.47 -28.10 10.78
CA VAL A 384 21.94 -29.45 10.94
C VAL A 384 21.92 -30.13 9.56
N PRO A 385 22.43 -31.37 9.42
CA PRO A 385 22.38 -32.09 8.16
C PRO A 385 20.94 -32.31 7.70
N VAL A 386 20.66 -31.81 6.50
CA VAL A 386 19.39 -32.01 5.79
C VAL A 386 19.58 -33.20 4.81
N PRO A 387 18.70 -34.22 4.80
CA PRO A 387 18.74 -35.35 3.85
C PRO A 387 18.80 -34.98 2.37
#